data_AF-A0A1Y0VPG2-F1
#
_entry.id   AF-A0A1Y0VPG2-F1
#
_cell.length_a   1.000
_cell.length_b   1.000
_cell.length_c   1.000
_cell.angle_alpha   90.00
_cell.angle_beta   90.00
_cell.angle_gamma   90.00
#
_symmetry.space_group_name_H-M   'P 1'
#
loop_
_entity.id
_entity.type
_entity.pdbx_description
1 polymer ?
#
loop_
_entity_poly.entity_id
_entity_poly.type
_entity_poly.pdbx_seq_one_letter_code
_entity_poly.pdbx_strand_id
1 'polypeptide(L)'
;MIELCVSPKSNSGITAIDNALTDVRTGKIGEVPDHLRDSHYKGAAALGRGVDYKYPHNYPNDWIAQQYLPDKLVDAAYFEAKGNSTYEEKIKNRYESLKKSQRSNH
;
A
#
# COMPACT_ATOMS: atom_id res chain seq x y z
N MET A 1 16.42 25.81 -8.27
CA MET A 1 17.72 25.15 -8.54
C MET A 1 18.50 24.93 -7.26
N ILE A 2 18.93 25.97 -6.54
CA ILE A 2 19.74 25.84 -5.31
C ILE A 2 19.07 24.93 -4.26
N GLU A 3 17.79 25.15 -3.95
CA GLU A 3 17.04 24.34 -2.98
C GLU A 3 17.10 22.84 -3.32
N LEU A 4 16.62 22.45 -4.50
CA LEU A 4 16.71 21.07 -4.98
C LEU A 4 18.14 20.51 -4.95
N CYS A 5 19.18 21.29 -5.22
CA CYS A 5 20.57 20.83 -5.15
C CYS A 5 21.02 20.53 -3.72
N VAL A 6 20.57 21.29 -2.73
CA VAL A 6 20.95 21.13 -1.32
C VAL A 6 19.99 20.25 -0.50
N SER A 7 18.77 20.00 -0.97
CA SER A 7 17.82 19.12 -0.28
C SER A 7 18.31 17.67 -0.24
N PRO A 8 17.93 16.88 0.78
CA PRO A 8 18.14 15.43 0.77
C PRO A 8 17.55 14.78 -0.49
N LYS A 9 18.27 13.81 -1.07
CA LYS A 9 17.87 13.14 -2.32
C LYS A 9 17.34 11.75 -2.02
N SER A 10 16.11 11.44 -2.42
CA SER A 10 15.61 10.07 -2.37
C SER A 10 14.91 9.70 -3.67
N ASN A 11 15.28 8.53 -4.20
CA ASN A 11 14.59 7.88 -5.32
C ASN A 11 13.77 6.67 -4.84
N SER A 12 13.54 6.51 -3.53
CA SER A 12 12.78 5.38 -2.95
C SER A 12 11.39 5.26 -3.56
N GLY A 13 10.69 6.38 -3.73
CA GLY A 13 9.35 6.40 -4.33
C GLY A 13 9.33 5.95 -5.79
N ILE A 14 10.24 6.48 -6.63
CA ILE A 14 10.27 6.10 -8.05
C ILE A 14 10.72 4.64 -8.24
N THR A 15 11.73 4.18 -7.49
CA THR A 15 12.17 2.79 -7.52
C THR A 15 11.06 1.83 -7.09
N ALA A 16 10.25 2.20 -6.08
CA ALA A 16 9.10 1.40 -5.67
C ALA A 16 8.05 1.26 -6.79
N ILE A 17 7.77 2.35 -7.51
CA ILE A 17 6.84 2.35 -8.65
C ILE A 17 7.39 1.50 -9.79
N ASP A 18 8.66 1.67 -10.16
CA ASP A 18 9.30 0.91 -11.25
C ASP A 18 9.30 -0.59 -10.97
N ASN A 19 9.53 -0.98 -9.72
CA ASN A 19 9.46 -2.38 -9.28
C ASN A 19 8.03 -2.93 -9.38
N ALA A 20 7.02 -2.17 -8.92
CA ALA A 20 5.62 -2.57 -9.04
C ALA A 20 5.17 -2.69 -10.51
N LEU A 21 5.61 -1.76 -11.37
CA LEU A 21 5.35 -1.81 -12.81
C LEU A 21 6.04 -3.00 -13.49
N THR A 22 7.24 -3.35 -13.05
CA THR A 22 7.95 -4.55 -13.52
C THR A 22 7.14 -5.82 -13.22
N ASP A 23 6.61 -5.96 -12.00
CA ASP A 23 5.78 -7.10 -11.64
C ASP A 23 4.51 -7.17 -12.51
N VAL A 24 3.86 -6.04 -12.80
CA VAL A 24 2.72 -5.99 -13.72
C VAL A 24 3.11 -6.42 -15.13
N ARG A 25 4.22 -5.89 -15.67
CA ARG A 25 4.69 -6.17 -17.03
C ARG A 25 5.16 -7.61 -17.23
N THR A 26 5.68 -8.23 -16.18
CA THR A 26 6.12 -9.64 -16.19
C THR A 26 4.99 -10.63 -15.92
N GLY A 27 3.75 -10.13 -15.77
CA GLY A 27 2.56 -10.97 -15.59
C GLY A 27 2.32 -11.42 -14.15
N LYS A 28 3.06 -10.88 -13.17
CA LYS A 28 2.84 -11.11 -11.74
C LYS A 28 1.69 -10.23 -11.25
N ILE A 29 0.50 -10.51 -11.78
CA ILE A 29 -0.75 -9.82 -11.48
C ILE A 29 -1.74 -10.78 -10.80
N GLY A 30 -2.64 -10.23 -10.00
CA GLY A 30 -3.77 -10.95 -9.43
C GLY A 30 -5.07 -10.16 -9.57
N GLU A 31 -6.18 -10.79 -9.24
CA GLU A 31 -7.47 -10.10 -9.22
C GLU A 31 -7.54 -9.11 -8.05
N VAL A 32 -8.30 -8.03 -8.24
CA VAL A 32 -8.63 -7.12 -7.15
C VAL A 32 -9.43 -7.90 -6.09
N PRO A 33 -9.03 -7.89 -4.80
CA PRO A 33 -9.78 -8.52 -3.72
C PRO A 33 -11.24 -8.06 -3.70
N ASP A 34 -12.19 -8.97 -3.43
CA ASP A 34 -13.62 -8.67 -3.53
C ASP A 34 -14.09 -7.54 -2.61
N HIS A 35 -13.50 -7.42 -1.42
CA HIS A 35 -13.78 -6.31 -0.48
C HIS A 35 -13.22 -4.96 -0.94
N LEU A 36 -12.42 -4.91 -2.01
CA LEU A 36 -11.95 -3.66 -2.63
C LEU A 36 -12.63 -3.36 -3.97
N ARG A 37 -13.46 -4.27 -4.48
CA ARG A 37 -14.21 -4.05 -5.72
C ARG A 37 -15.33 -3.03 -5.47
N ASP A 38 -15.62 -2.21 -6.48
CA ASP A 38 -16.67 -1.22 -6.40
C ASP A 38 -18.03 -1.86 -6.08
N SER A 39 -18.73 -1.33 -5.09
CA SER A 39 -20.03 -1.82 -4.62
C SER A 39 -21.21 -1.09 -5.26
N HIS A 40 -20.98 -0.04 -6.06
CA HIS A 40 -22.04 0.84 -6.56
C HIS A 40 -22.75 0.36 -7.82
N TYR A 41 -22.31 -0.73 -8.45
CA TYR A 41 -22.94 -1.23 -9.69
C TYR A 41 -24.05 -2.25 -9.40
N LYS A 42 -25.09 -2.28 -10.26
CA LYS A 42 -26.25 -3.19 -10.11
C LYS A 42 -25.77 -4.66 -10.12
N GLY A 43 -25.93 -5.35 -8.99
CA GLY A 43 -25.52 -6.73 -8.79
C GLY A 43 -24.31 -6.95 -7.86
N ALA A 44 -23.65 -5.89 -7.40
CA ALA A 44 -22.51 -6.01 -6.48
C ALA A 44 -22.85 -6.74 -5.18
N ALA A 45 -23.99 -6.43 -4.56
CA ALA A 45 -24.46 -7.10 -3.34
C ALA A 45 -24.76 -8.60 -3.56
N ALA A 46 -25.29 -8.98 -4.72
CA ALA A 46 -25.56 -10.37 -5.07
C ALA A 46 -24.28 -11.18 -5.37
N LEU A 47 -23.18 -10.50 -5.69
CA LEU A 47 -21.86 -11.07 -5.98
C LEU A 47 -20.89 -10.93 -4.78
N GLY A 48 -21.35 -10.46 -3.62
CA GLY A 48 -20.51 -10.26 -2.44
C GLY A 48 -19.43 -9.18 -2.57
N ARG A 49 -19.55 -8.28 -3.55
CA ARG A 49 -18.50 -7.28 -3.84
C ARG A 49 -18.62 -6.05 -2.94
N GLY A 50 -17.51 -5.70 -2.29
CA GLY A 50 -17.41 -4.54 -1.39
C GLY A 50 -18.21 -4.66 -0.08
N VAL A 51 -18.75 -5.84 0.24
CA VAL A 51 -19.58 -6.06 1.44
C VAL A 51 -18.74 -6.02 2.72
N ASP A 52 -17.53 -6.57 2.68
CA ASP A 52 -16.64 -6.67 3.85
C ASP A 52 -15.54 -5.59 3.88
N TYR A 53 -15.69 -4.52 3.09
CA TYR A 53 -14.74 -3.41 3.09
C TYR A 53 -14.71 -2.72 4.47
N LYS A 54 -13.55 -2.75 5.13
CA LYS A 54 -13.32 -2.00 6.36
C LYS A 54 -12.91 -0.57 6.01
N TYR A 55 -13.80 0.38 6.25
CA TYR A 55 -13.52 1.81 6.09
C TYR A 55 -12.54 2.31 7.18
N PRO A 56 -11.29 2.69 6.85
CA PRO A 56 -10.24 2.94 7.85
C PRO A 56 -10.57 4.03 8.87
N HIS A 57 -11.30 5.08 8.47
CA HIS A 57 -11.66 6.20 9.34
C HIS A 57 -12.64 5.85 10.47
N ASN A 58 -13.27 4.66 10.41
CA ASN A 58 -14.09 4.16 11.52
C ASN A 58 -13.27 3.47 12.61
N TYR A 59 -11.95 3.35 12.44
CA TYR A 59 -11.06 2.64 13.35
C TYR A 59 -10.06 3.59 14.02
N PRO A 60 -9.54 3.24 15.22
CA PRO A 60 -8.55 4.05 15.90
C PRO A 60 -7.33 4.39 15.02
N ASN A 61 -6.89 5.64 15.07
CA ASN A 61 -5.78 6.18 14.26
C ASN A 61 -6.02 6.12 12.74
N ASP A 62 -7.29 6.08 12.31
CA ASP A 62 -7.71 6.04 10.91
C ASP A 62 -7.10 4.86 10.13
N TRP A 63 -6.88 3.72 10.82
CA TRP A 63 -6.20 2.57 10.24
C TRP A 63 -6.74 1.25 10.78
N ILE A 64 -6.83 0.26 9.90
CA ILE A 64 -7.22 -1.11 10.22
C ILE A 64 -6.41 -2.08 9.35
N ALA A 65 -6.01 -3.22 9.93
CA ALA A 65 -5.38 -4.27 9.15
C ALA A 65 -6.41 -4.87 8.17
N GLN A 66 -6.08 -4.79 6.89
CA GLN A 66 -6.87 -5.30 5.79
C GLN A 66 -5.92 -5.66 4.65
N GLN A 67 -6.25 -6.69 3.87
CA GLN A 67 -5.48 -7.01 2.67
C GLN A 67 -5.79 -5.99 1.58
N TYR A 68 -4.76 -5.40 0.97
CA TYR A 68 -4.93 -4.48 -0.15
C TYR A 68 -4.35 -5.00 -1.47
N LEU A 69 -3.29 -5.79 -1.40
CA LEU A 69 -2.71 -6.44 -2.56
C LEU A 69 -3.51 -7.70 -2.93
N PRO A 70 -3.57 -8.07 -4.22
CA PRO A 70 -4.07 -9.37 -4.65
C PRO A 70 -3.36 -10.53 -3.94
N ASP A 71 -3.99 -11.69 -3.84
CA ASP A 71 -3.42 -12.87 -3.16
C ASP A 71 -2.02 -13.23 -3.69
N LYS A 72 -1.84 -13.14 -5.00
CA LYS A 72 -0.55 -13.40 -5.68
C LYS A 72 0.57 -12.42 -5.31
N LEU A 73 0.24 -11.29 -4.69
CA LEU A 73 1.14 -10.20 -4.34
C LEU A 73 1.09 -9.87 -2.84
N VAL A 74 0.44 -10.67 -1.99
CA VAL A 74 0.24 -10.34 -0.57
C VAL A 74 1.54 -10.08 0.18
N ASP A 75 2.62 -10.78 -0.20
CA ASP A 75 3.96 -10.62 0.38
C ASP A 75 4.85 -9.61 -0.35
N ALA A 76 4.36 -8.99 -1.43
CA ALA A 76 5.15 -8.03 -2.19
C ALA A 76 5.38 -6.74 -1.38
N ALA A 77 6.63 -6.29 -1.35
CA ALA A 77 7.03 -5.04 -0.72
C ALA A 77 7.93 -4.26 -1.68
N TYR A 78 7.43 -3.13 -2.17
CA TYR A 78 8.16 -2.30 -3.14
C TYR A 78 8.82 -1.07 -2.53
N PHE A 79 8.19 -0.48 -1.52
CA PHE A 79 8.67 0.75 -0.91
C PHE A 79 9.68 0.46 0.20
N GLU A 80 10.90 0.96 -0.01
CA GLU A 80 11.97 0.96 0.98
C GLU A 80 12.47 2.39 1.17
N ALA A 81 12.14 2.98 2.31
CA ALA A 81 12.57 4.33 2.66
C ALA A 81 14.09 4.35 2.91
N LYS A 82 14.82 5.29 2.27
CA LYS A 82 16.27 5.42 2.49
C LYS A 82 16.61 5.93 3.89
N GLY A 83 15.72 6.73 4.49
CA GLY A 83 15.92 7.32 5.81
C GLY A 83 17.09 8.30 5.84
N ASN A 84 17.36 9.00 4.74
CA ASN A 84 18.49 9.94 4.66
C ASN A 84 18.11 11.39 4.98
N SER A 85 16.89 11.59 5.49
CA SER A 85 16.36 12.87 5.96
C SER A 85 15.41 12.64 7.11
N THR A 86 15.25 13.65 7.96
CA THR A 86 14.29 13.62 9.08
C THR A 86 12.85 13.37 8.61
N TYR A 87 12.51 13.81 7.40
CA TYR A 87 11.21 13.54 6.80
C TYR A 87 11.06 12.06 6.40
N GLU A 88 12.05 11.52 5.68
CA GLU A 88 12.00 10.12 5.24
C GLU A 88 12.15 9.13 6.41
N GLU A 89 12.86 9.50 7.48
CA GLU A 89 12.89 8.74 8.74
C GLU A 89 11.50 8.63 9.36
N LYS A 90 10.71 9.72 9.40
CA LYS A 90 9.33 9.68 9.89
C LYS A 90 8.46 8.74 9.04
N ILE A 91 8.63 8.79 7.71
CA ILE A 91 7.93 7.87 6.79
C ILE A 91 8.34 6.42 7.08
N LYS A 92 9.65 6.15 7.21
CA LYS A 92 10.19 4.83 7.51
C LYS A 92 9.59 4.28 8.81
N ASN A 93 9.63 5.05 9.89
CA ASN A 93 9.10 4.65 11.19
C ASN A 93 7.60 4.36 11.13
N ARG A 94 6.82 5.21 10.44
CA ARG A 94 5.38 4.97 10.23
C ARG A 94 5.15 3.70 9.41
N TYR A 95 5.86 3.53 8.31
CA TYR A 95 5.73 2.38 7.41
C TYR A 95 6.05 1.06 8.14
N GLU A 96 7.14 1.02 8.90
CA GLU A 96 7.50 -0.15 9.71
C GLU A 96 6.48 -0.44 10.80
N SER A 97 5.95 0.59 11.46
CA SER A 97 4.90 0.43 12.49
C SER A 97 3.64 -0.19 11.87
N LEU A 98 3.19 0.31 10.72
CA LEU A 98 2.04 -0.24 10.00
C LEU A 98 2.28 -1.67 9.53
N LYS A 99 3.48 -2.00 9.02
CA LYS A 99 3.84 -3.38 8.65
C LYS A 99 3.81 -4.34 9.83
N LYS A 100 4.28 -3.90 11.01
CA LYS A 100 4.19 -4.69 12.24
C LYS A 100 2.73 -4.91 12.63
N SER A 101 1.92 -3.86 12.66
CA SER A 101 0.48 -3.95 12.96
C SER A 101 -0.28 -4.84 11.99
N GLN A 102 0.08 -4.85 10.71
CA GLN A 102 -0.52 -5.73 9.70
C GLN A 102 -0.19 -7.20 9.96
N ARG A 103 1.06 -7.51 10.35
CA ARG A 103 1.51 -8.89 10.64
C ARG A 103 0.94 -9.43 11.94
N SER A 104 0.83 -8.60 12.98
CA SER A 104 0.30 -9.02 14.30
C SER A 104 -1.20 -9.29 14.31
N ASN A 105 -1.93 -8.96 13.24
CA ASN A 105 -3.35 -9.27 13.06
C ASN A 105 -3.58 -10.57 12.26
N HIS A 106 -2.52 -11.28 11.87
CA HIS A 106 -2.55 -12.64 11.31
C HIS A 106 -2.17 -13.63 12.41
#